data_AF-A0A368TL97-F1
#
_entry.id   AF-A0A368TL97-F1
#
_cell.length_a   1.000
_cell.length_b   1.000
_cell.length_c   1.000
_cell.angle_alpha   90.00
_cell.angle_beta   90.00
_cell.angle_gamma   90.00
#
_symmetry.space_group_name_H-M   'P 1'
#
loop_
_entity.id
_entity.type
_entity.pdbx_description
1 polymer ?
#
loop_
_entity_poly.entity_id
_entity_poly.type
_entity_poly.pdbx_seq_one_letter_code
_entity_poly.pdbx_strand_id
1 'polypeptide(L)' 'MDGFVNKTIVPMVEGVEKEALELKLMGKTAWDKGIRDLRKIAARPDGTFCYTFFKGVGMK' A
#
# COMPACT_ATOMS: atom_id res chain seq x y z
N MET A 1 8.87 7.24 -7.83
CA MET A 1 7.65 6.59 -7.32
C MET A 1 7.86 5.10 -7.08
N ASP A 2 8.40 4.41 -8.08
CA ASP A 2 8.67 2.97 -8.07
C ASP A 2 9.33 2.46 -6.77
N GLY A 3 10.40 3.10 -6.30
CA GLY A 3 11.11 2.68 -5.08
C GLY A 3 10.24 2.65 -3.81
N PHE A 4 9.49 3.72 -3.50
CA PHE A 4 8.71 3.79 -2.27
C PHE A 4 7.42 2.97 -2.37
N VAL A 5 6.69 3.07 -3.49
CA VAL A 5 5.43 2.34 -3.64
C VAL A 5 5.69 0.84 -3.76
N ASN A 6 6.59 0.39 -4.64
CA ASN A 6 6.78 -1.05 -4.88
C ASN A 6 7.67 -1.75 -3.84
N LYS A 7 8.56 -1.03 -3.14
CA LYS A 7 9.44 -1.65 -2.13
C LYS A 7 9.04 -1.37 -0.68
N THR A 8 8.10 -0.46 -0.43
CA THR A 8 7.65 -0.15 0.94
C THR A 8 6.14 -0.30 1.08
N ILE A 9 5.35 0.41 0.28
CA ILE A 9 3.89 0.42 0.44
C ILE A 9 3.26 -0.90 0.03
N VAL A 10 3.57 -1.44 -1.15
CA VAL A 10 2.99 -2.69 -1.64
C VAL A 10 3.33 -3.86 -0.69
N PRO A 11 4.61 -4.07 -0.28
CA PRO A 11 4.92 -5.12 0.70
C PRO A 11 4.21 -4.93 2.05
N MET A 12 4.02 -3.68 2.50
CA MET A 12 3.28 -3.37 3.73
C MET A 12 1.81 -3.80 3.64
N VAL A 13 1.17 -3.62 2.48
CA VAL A 13 -0.21 -4.07 2.25
C VAL A 13 -0.27 -5.59 2.06
N GLU A 14 0.66 -6.18 1.31
CA GLU A 14 0.75 -7.64 1.14
C GLU A 14 0.92 -8.38 2.47
N GLY A 15 1.60 -7.75 3.44
CA GLY A 15 1.80 -8.29 4.78
C GLY A 15 0.52 -8.56 5.59
N VAL A 16 -0.64 -8.01 5.20
CA VAL A 16 -1.91 -8.22 5.90
C VAL A 16 -2.94 -9.02 5.08
N GLU A 17 -2.51 -9.63 3.97
CA GLU A 17 -3.40 -10.38 3.07
C GLU A 17 -4.16 -11.48 3.81
N LYS A 18 -3.44 -12.29 4.56
CA LYS A 18 -4.01 -13.45 5.24
C LYS A 18 -5.09 -13.01 6.23
N GLU A 19 -4.78 -12.05 7.09
CA GLU A 19 -5.70 -11.51 8.07
C GLU A 19 -6.94 -10.89 7.40
N ALA A 20 -6.76 -10.11 6.32
CA ALA A 20 -7.86 -9.49 5.62
C ALA A 20 -8.83 -10.51 4.98
N LEU A 21 -8.30 -11.62 4.45
CA LEU A 21 -9.10 -12.70 3.86
C LEU A 21 -9.78 -13.57 4.92
N GLU A 22 -9.08 -13.92 6.00
CA GLU A 22 -9.63 -14.71 7.11
C GLU A 22 -10.76 -13.98 7.84
N LEU A 23 -10.59 -12.67 8.06
CA LEU A 23 -11.62 -11.79 8.64
C LEU A 23 -12.73 -11.44 7.65
N LYS A 24 -12.66 -11.91 6.40
CA LYS A 24 -13.64 -11.64 5.33
C LYS A 24 -13.88 -10.14 5.08
N LEU A 25 -12.87 -9.31 5.34
CA LEU A 25 -12.95 -7.85 5.09
C LEU A 25 -13.02 -7.55 3.59
N MET A 26 -12.47 -8.43 2.77
CA MET A 26 -12.59 -8.39 1.31
C MET A 26 -12.37 -9.77 0.68
N GLY A 27 -12.84 -9.95 -0.55
CA GLY A 27 -12.61 -11.17 -1.32
C GLY A 27 -11.25 -11.21 -2.01
N LYS A 28 -10.72 -12.41 -2.25
CA LYS A 28 -9.43 -12.64 -2.93
C LYS A 28 -9.31 -11.93 -4.27
N THR A 29 -10.36 -11.98 -5.10
CA THR A 29 -10.35 -11.30 -6.42
C THR A 29 -10.21 -9.79 -6.29
N ALA A 30 -10.88 -9.18 -5.30
CA ALA A 30 -10.76 -7.75 -5.03
C ALA A 30 -9.38 -7.40 -4.48
N TRP A 31 -8.81 -8.27 -3.62
CA TRP A 31 -7.47 -8.13 -3.07
C TRP A 31 -6.42 -8.10 -4.18
N ASP A 32 -6.39 -9.14 -5.01
CA ASP A 32 -5.41 -9.27 -6.09
C ASP A 32 -5.52 -8.11 -7.09
N LYS A 33 -6.75 -7.62 -7.34
CA LYS A 33 -6.97 -6.43 -8.16
C LYS A 33 -6.39 -5.18 -7.51
N GLY A 34 -6.65 -4.95 -6.23
CA GLY A 34 -6.15 -3.79 -5.49
C GLY A 34 -4.63 -3.71 -5.48
N ILE A 35 -3.96 -4.83 -5.20
CA ILE A 35 -2.49 -4.92 -5.24
C ILE A 35 -1.94 -4.64 -6.64
N ARG A 36 -2.57 -5.18 -7.70
CA ARG A 36 -2.16 -4.87 -9.09
C ARG A 36 -2.33 -3.39 -9.42
N ASP A 37 -3.42 -2.79 -8.97
CA ASP A 37 -3.71 -1.38 -9.24
C ASP A 37 -2.73 -0.46 -8.48
N LEU A 38 -2.36 -0.79 -7.24
CA LEU A 38 -1.30 -0.11 -6.49
C LEU A 38 0.06 -0.16 -7.23
N ARG A 39 0.46 -1.34 -7.71
CA ARG A 39 1.69 -1.50 -8.51
C ARG A 39 1.64 -0.70 -9.82
N LYS A 40 0.47 -0.67 -10.49
CA LYS A 40 0.29 0.10 -11.73
C LYS A 40 0.42 1.60 -11.51
N ILE A 41 -0.11 2.14 -10.40
CA ILE A 41 0.03 3.57 -10.08
C ILE A 41 1.52 3.94 -10.03
N ALA A 42 2.38 3.09 -9.47
CA ALA A 42 3.82 3.34 -9.40
C ALA A 42 4.54 3.36 -10.75
N ALA A 43 4.01 2.63 -11.74
CA ALA A 43 4.61 2.43 -13.06
C ALA A 43 4.07 3.40 -14.14
N ARG A 44 2.96 4.08 -13.87
CA ARG A 44 2.31 4.99 -14.82
C ARG A 44 3.02 6.35 -14.85
N PRO A 45 3.26 6.93 -16.05
CA PRO A 45 3.85 8.28 -16.16
C PRO A 45 3.02 9.38 -15.48
N ASP A 46 1.69 9.21 -15.43
CA ASP A 46 0.73 10.11 -14.78
C ASP A 46 0.33 9.66 -13.37
N GLY A 47 0.92 8.57 -12.87
CA GLY A 47 0.63 8.02 -11.55
C GLY A 47 1.12 8.94 -10.43
N THR A 48 0.26 9.18 -9.43
CA THR A 48 0.59 9.98 -8.24
C THR A 48 0.27 9.21 -6.96
N PHE A 49 1.11 9.38 -5.93
CA PHE A 49 0.96 8.75 -4.63
C PHE A 49 1.45 9.71 -3.56
N CYS A 50 0.61 9.99 -2.58
CA CYS A 50 0.87 10.94 -1.52
C CYS A 50 0.91 10.18 -0.19
N TYR A 51 1.95 10.42 0.61
CA TYR A 51 2.10 9.87 1.94
C TYR A 51 2.85 10.89 2.80
N THR A 52 2.40 11.10 4.03
CA THR A 52 2.94 12.13 4.92
C THR A 52 3.38 11.50 6.24
N PHE A 53 4.64 11.72 6.60
CA PHE A 53 5.13 11.45 7.94
C PHE A 53 5.02 12.72 8.80
N PHE A 54 4.69 12.54 10.07
CA PHE A 54 4.76 13.60 11.06
C PHE A 54 5.96 13.37 11.97
N LYS A 55 6.70 14.43 12.29
CA LYS A 55 7.80 14.42 13.25
C LYS A 55 7.50 15.40 14.37
N GLY A 56 7.31 14.89 15.57
CA GLY A 56 7.16 15.68 16.80
C GLY A 56 8.43 15.62 17.66
N VAL A 57 8.66 16.68 18.44
CA VAL A 57 9.66 16.71 19.52
C VAL A 57 8.97 17.20 20.80
N GLY A 58 9.33 16.65 21.95
CA GLY A 58 8.75 17.01 23.25
C GLY A 58 9.82 17.50 24.22
N MET A 59 9.46 18.47 25.07
CA MET A 59 10.24 18.92 26.22
C MET A 59 9.41 18.70 27.49
N LYS A 60 10.09 18.61 28.64
CA LYS A 60 9.46 18.37 29.95
C LYS A 60 8.68 19.60 30.43
#